data_AF-A0A3R6VBR7-F1
#
_entry.id   AF-A0A3R6VBR7-F1
#
_cell.length_a   1.000
_cell.length_b   1.000
_cell.length_c   1.000
_cell.angle_alpha   90.00
_cell.angle_beta   90.00
_cell.angle_gamma   90.00
#
_symmetry.space_group_name_H-M   'P 1'
#
loop_
_entity.id
_entity.type
_entity.pdbx_description
1 polymer ?
#
loop_
_entity_poly.entity_id
_entity_poly.type
_entity_poly.pdbx_seq_one_letter_code
_entity_poly.pdbx_strand_id
1 'polypeptide(L)'
;MNRNNLPVRAVTALALLHATARALDYDYEGYPSRSGVAAWIDVDTPLDVRTKVSSRGEVWDLVMSDEFEIDGRTFEAGKDHLWTALDIPDGVNAAIGLYNSSNVYTRGGKLINRVDEGPTNVTYFNQWLEVP
;
A
#
# COMPACT_ATOMS: atom_id res chain seq x y z
N MET A 1 52.80 32.05 50.19
CA MET A 1 53.14 31.95 48.77
C MET A 1 53.43 30.49 48.44
N ASN A 2 52.62 29.93 47.52
CA ASN A 2 52.67 28.61 46.86
C ASN A 2 52.93 27.32 47.66
N ARG A 3 51.82 26.61 47.93
CA ARG A 3 51.76 25.14 47.93
C ARG A 3 50.87 24.72 46.77
N ASN A 4 51.45 24.27 45.66
CA ASN A 4 50.69 23.68 44.56
C ASN A 4 50.73 22.17 44.69
N ASN A 5 49.65 21.63 45.23
CA ASN A 5 49.31 20.21 45.21
C ASN A 5 48.80 19.86 43.80
N LEU A 6 49.32 18.79 43.20
CA LEU A 6 48.60 17.99 42.18
C LEU A 6 47.36 17.35 42.85
N PRO A 7 46.36 16.76 42.16
CA PRO A 7 46.20 16.45 40.73
C PRO A 7 44.75 16.71 40.21
N VAL A 8 44.44 16.49 38.93
CA VAL A 8 43.21 15.78 38.52
C VAL A 8 43.46 15.19 37.13
N ARG A 9 43.31 13.87 37.03
CA ARG A 9 43.33 13.09 35.80
C ARG A 9 42.24 13.60 34.86
N ALA A 10 42.60 13.94 33.62
CA ALA A 10 41.65 14.18 32.56
C ALA A 10 40.83 12.89 32.33
N VAL A 11 39.58 12.88 32.81
CA VAL A 11 38.61 11.88 32.43
C VAL A 11 38.11 12.30 31.06
N THR A 12 38.65 11.67 30.02
CA THR A 12 38.16 11.83 28.66
C THR A 12 36.75 11.24 28.61
N ALA A 13 35.73 12.09 28.63
CA ALA A 13 34.35 11.67 28.40
C ALA A 13 34.22 11.25 26.93
N LEU A 14 34.25 9.94 26.68
CA LEU A 14 33.89 9.37 25.40
C LEU A 14 32.38 9.53 25.24
N ALA A 15 31.95 10.64 24.64
CA ALA A 15 30.57 10.83 24.25
C ALA A 15 30.24 9.75 23.20
N LEU A 16 29.49 8.72 23.61
CA LEU A 16 28.84 7.82 22.67
C LEU A 16 27.82 8.65 21.87
N LEU A 17 28.23 9.13 20.70
CA LEU A 17 27.31 9.39 19.61
C LEU A 17 26.65 8.05 19.30
N HIS A 18 25.47 7.81 19.89
CA HIS A 18 24.51 6.90 19.30
C HIS A 18 24.07 7.55 18.00
N ALA A 19 24.84 7.34 16.94
CA ALA A 19 24.30 7.43 15.61
C ALA A 19 23.10 6.48 15.61
N THR A 20 21.89 7.04 15.60
CA THR A 20 20.70 6.26 15.29
C THR A 20 20.90 5.82 13.85
N ALA A 21 21.59 4.70 13.66
CA ALA A 21 21.64 4.00 12.40
C ALA A 21 20.19 3.60 12.12
N ARG A 22 19.49 4.44 11.35
CA ARG A 22 18.27 4.00 10.70
C ARG A 22 18.73 3.05 9.62
N ALA A 23 18.45 1.76 9.81
CA ALA A 23 18.49 0.83 8.69
C ALA A 23 17.56 1.42 7.63
N LEU A 24 18.13 1.87 6.51
CA LEU A 24 17.36 2.11 5.31
C LEU A 24 17.09 0.72 4.76
N ASP A 25 15.87 0.25 4.97
CA ASP A 25 15.41 -0.98 4.36
C ASP A 25 15.33 -0.74 2.85
N TYR A 26 16.33 -1.25 2.12
CA TYR A 26 16.47 -1.06 0.67
C TYR A 26 15.74 -2.15 -0.13
N ASP A 27 15.02 -3.06 0.53
CA ASP A 27 14.18 -4.03 -0.14
C ASP A 27 12.78 -3.43 -0.36
N TYR A 28 12.55 -2.95 -1.59
CA TYR A 28 11.24 -2.61 -2.17
C TYR A 28 10.67 -1.19 -1.95
N GLU A 29 11.40 -0.22 -1.38
CA GLU A 29 10.97 1.19 -1.51
C GLU A 29 11.45 1.78 -2.84
N GLY A 30 10.53 1.85 -3.81
CA GLY A 30 10.74 2.54 -5.07
C GLY A 30 11.28 3.96 -4.88
N TYR A 31 11.93 4.49 -5.91
CA TYR A 31 12.50 5.84 -5.88
C TYR A 31 11.49 6.86 -5.34
N PRO A 32 11.93 7.83 -4.51
CA PRO A 32 11.05 8.85 -3.99
C PRO A 32 10.37 9.56 -5.16
N SER A 33 9.04 9.63 -5.10
CA SER A 33 8.28 10.30 -6.14
C SER A 33 8.61 11.78 -6.18
N ARG A 34 8.57 12.38 -7.36
CA ARG A 34 8.80 13.83 -7.51
C ARG A 34 7.69 14.66 -6.81
N SER A 35 6.50 14.08 -6.64
CA SER A 35 5.38 14.71 -5.94
C SER A 35 5.53 14.68 -4.42
N GLY A 36 6.43 13.86 -3.87
CA GLY A 36 6.54 13.64 -2.42
C GLY A 36 5.42 12.75 -1.86
N VAL A 37 4.56 12.19 -2.71
CA VAL A 37 3.52 11.22 -2.34
C VAL A 37 4.08 9.81 -2.54
N ALA A 38 3.98 8.94 -1.55
CA ALA A 38 4.46 7.57 -1.68
C ALA A 38 3.71 6.84 -2.81
N ALA A 39 4.38 5.87 -3.46
CA ALA A 39 3.89 5.26 -4.70
C ALA A 39 2.51 4.58 -4.59
N TRP A 40 2.11 4.18 -3.39
CA TRP A 40 0.89 3.44 -3.09
C TRP A 40 -0.14 4.26 -2.30
N ILE A 41 0.16 5.53 -2.01
CA ILE A 41 -0.73 6.43 -1.28
C ILE A 41 -1.41 7.34 -2.30
N ASP A 42 -2.73 7.37 -2.28
CA ASP A 42 -3.50 8.27 -3.13
C ASP A 42 -3.17 9.74 -2.81
N VAL A 43 -3.11 10.55 -3.87
CA VAL A 43 -2.77 11.98 -3.78
C VAL A 43 -3.81 12.75 -2.98
N ASP A 44 -5.05 12.26 -2.96
CA ASP A 44 -6.16 12.87 -2.23
C ASP A 44 -6.19 12.48 -0.73
N THR A 45 -5.32 11.55 -0.30
CA THR A 45 -5.23 11.13 1.11
C THR A 45 -4.80 12.29 2.02
N PRO A 46 -5.64 12.70 3.00
CA PRO A 46 -5.31 13.80 3.91
C PRO A 46 -4.02 13.54 4.70
N LEU A 47 -3.22 14.59 4.93
CA LEU A 47 -1.92 14.45 5.59
C LEU A 47 -2.03 14.00 7.06
N ASP A 48 -3.12 14.36 7.74
CA ASP A 48 -3.38 14.06 9.14
C ASP A 48 -3.74 12.58 9.39
N VAL A 49 -4.11 11.83 8.35
CA VAL A 49 -4.41 10.38 8.45
C VAL A 49 -3.27 9.47 7.97
N ARG A 50 -2.15 10.04 7.54
CA ARG A 50 -0.97 9.27 7.07
C ARG A 50 -0.14 8.66 8.20
N THR A 51 -0.45 8.97 9.45
CA THR A 51 0.17 8.34 10.62
C THR A 51 -0.90 7.98 11.64
N LYS A 52 -0.67 6.90 12.39
CA LYS A 52 -1.59 6.47 13.46
C LYS A 52 -0.81 5.98 14.68
N VAL A 53 -1.22 6.42 15.86
CA VAL A 53 -0.72 5.83 17.12
C VAL A 53 -1.54 4.57 17.40
N SER A 54 -0.86 3.43 17.49
CA SER A 54 -1.46 2.14 17.81
C SER A 54 -1.95 2.11 19.26
N SER A 55 -2.79 1.13 19.61
CA SER A 55 -3.24 0.93 20.99
C SER A 55 -2.11 0.63 21.98
N ARG A 56 -0.90 0.35 21.48
CA ARG A 56 0.30 0.07 22.28
C ARG A 56 1.29 1.24 22.30
N GLY A 57 0.94 2.39 21.72
CA GLY A 57 1.77 3.60 21.70
C GLY A 57 2.80 3.65 20.58
N GLU A 58 2.79 2.68 19.66
CA GLU A 58 3.66 2.70 18.47
C GLU A 58 3.09 3.65 17.42
N VAL A 59 3.95 4.37 16.70
CA VAL A 59 3.52 5.15 15.52
C VAL A 59 3.61 4.27 14.29
N TRP A 60 2.52 4.18 13.54
CA TRP A 60 2.44 3.48 12.26
C TRP A 60 2.30 4.50 11.14
N ASP A 61 3.08 4.30 10.09
CA ASP A 61 2.99 5.06 8.85
C ASP A 61 2.00 4.38 7.88
N LEU A 62 1.24 5.19 7.16
CA LEU A 62 0.36 4.71 6.10
C LEU A 62 1.20 4.23 4.91
N VAL A 63 0.95 3.00 4.46
CA VAL A 63 1.70 2.37 3.36
C VAL A 63 0.92 2.27 2.06
N MET A 64 -0.42 2.32 2.11
CA MET A 64 -1.29 2.30 0.93
C MET A 64 -2.64 2.94 1.25
N SER A 65 -3.22 3.67 0.29
CA SER A 65 -4.57 4.23 0.35
C SER A 65 -5.16 4.45 -1.04
N ASP A 66 -6.49 4.52 -1.10
CA ASP A 66 -7.26 4.96 -2.26
C ASP A 66 -8.57 5.55 -1.74
N GLU A 67 -8.81 6.83 -2.03
CA GLU A 67 -10.02 7.53 -1.60
C GLU A 67 -11.15 7.44 -2.65
N PHE A 68 -10.86 6.97 -3.85
CA PHE A 68 -11.82 6.79 -4.95
C PHE A 68 -12.55 8.09 -5.37
N GLU A 69 -11.97 9.25 -5.12
CA GLU A 69 -12.55 10.57 -5.43
C GLU A 69 -12.58 10.91 -6.94
N ILE A 70 -11.71 10.28 -7.73
CA ILE A 70 -11.69 10.45 -9.18
C ILE A 70 -12.81 9.61 -9.80
N ASP A 71 -13.90 10.27 -10.22
CA ASP A 71 -15.04 9.64 -10.88
C ASP A 71 -14.70 9.00 -12.23
N GLY A 72 -15.34 7.85 -12.51
CA GLY A 72 -15.24 7.18 -13.81
C GLY A 72 -13.95 6.40 -14.03
N ARG A 73 -13.15 6.15 -12.98
CA ARG A 73 -12.06 5.16 -13.06
C ARG A 73 -12.66 3.80 -13.41
N THR A 74 -11.99 3.13 -14.34
CA THR A 74 -12.20 1.72 -14.65
C THR A 74 -10.99 0.94 -14.17
N PHE A 75 -11.24 -0.27 -13.70
CA PHE A 75 -10.20 -1.18 -13.22
C PHE A 75 -9.89 -2.29 -14.22
N GLU A 76 -10.25 -2.09 -15.49
CA GLU A 76 -9.73 -2.92 -16.59
C GLU A 76 -8.19 -2.98 -16.55
N ALA A 77 -7.64 -4.12 -16.98
CA ALA A 77 -6.20 -4.34 -16.96
C ALA A 77 -5.43 -3.21 -17.67
N GLY A 78 -4.53 -2.57 -16.92
CA GLY A 78 -3.68 -1.47 -17.40
C GLY A 78 -4.35 -0.10 -17.51
N LYS A 79 -5.59 0.05 -17.02
CA LYS A 79 -6.28 1.36 -16.97
C LYS A 79 -6.14 2.11 -15.66
N ASP A 80 -5.84 1.40 -14.59
CA ASP A 80 -5.59 1.97 -13.27
C ASP A 80 -4.17 1.63 -12.81
N HIS A 81 -3.57 2.54 -12.04
CA HIS A 81 -2.18 2.41 -11.62
C HIS A 81 -2.03 1.51 -10.38
N LEU A 82 -3.10 1.35 -9.60
CA LEU A 82 -3.09 0.64 -8.33
C LEU A 82 -3.86 -0.68 -8.41
N TRP A 83 -5.01 -0.66 -9.08
CA TRP A 83 -5.94 -1.78 -9.09
C TRP A 83 -6.10 -2.43 -10.46
N THR A 84 -6.46 -3.71 -10.46
CA THR A 84 -6.94 -4.41 -11.65
C THR A 84 -8.06 -5.35 -11.24
N ALA A 85 -9.24 -5.14 -11.79
CA ALA A 85 -10.38 -6.04 -11.65
C ALA A 85 -10.19 -7.25 -12.57
N LEU A 86 -10.75 -8.39 -12.14
CA LEU A 86 -10.60 -9.66 -12.83
C LEU A 86 -11.83 -9.98 -13.68
N ASP A 87 -11.58 -10.64 -14.81
CA ASP A 87 -12.60 -11.18 -15.72
C ASP A 87 -12.53 -12.71 -15.69
N ILE A 88 -13.11 -13.33 -14.65
CA ILE A 88 -13.03 -14.79 -14.41
C ILE A 88 -14.35 -15.35 -13.87
N PRO A 89 -14.67 -16.64 -14.11
CA PRO A 89 -15.77 -17.32 -13.44
C PRO A 89 -15.47 -17.55 -11.95
N ASP A 90 -16.51 -17.67 -11.13
CA ASP A 90 -16.37 -18.07 -9.72
C ASP A 90 -15.88 -19.53 -9.62
N GLY A 91 -14.74 -19.73 -8.95
CA GLY A 91 -13.94 -20.95 -9.08
C GLY A 91 -14.07 -21.97 -7.94
N VAL A 92 -14.84 -21.70 -6.88
CA VAL A 92 -14.69 -22.44 -5.61
C VAL A 92 -15.86 -23.37 -5.23
N ASN A 93 -17.06 -23.20 -5.80
CA ASN A 93 -18.27 -23.90 -5.32
C ASN A 93 -19.36 -24.13 -6.39
N ALA A 94 -19.00 -24.18 -7.68
CA ALA A 94 -19.96 -24.24 -8.79
C ALA A 94 -20.99 -23.08 -8.81
N ALA A 95 -20.61 -21.93 -8.26
CA ALA A 95 -21.41 -20.72 -8.38
C ALA A 95 -21.52 -20.28 -9.85
N ILE A 96 -22.68 -19.74 -10.19
CA ILE A 96 -22.98 -19.21 -11.53
C ILE A 96 -22.44 -17.78 -11.73
N GLY A 97 -21.73 -17.24 -10.75
CA GLY A 97 -21.21 -15.88 -10.77
C GLY A 97 -20.02 -15.73 -11.71
N LEU A 98 -19.97 -14.58 -12.39
CA LEU A 98 -18.79 -14.12 -13.14
C LEU A 98 -18.31 -12.79 -12.57
N TYR A 99 -17.01 -12.69 -12.33
CA TYR A 99 -16.37 -11.40 -12.14
C TYR A 99 -16.19 -10.74 -13.51
N ASN A 100 -16.55 -9.46 -13.60
CA ASN A 100 -16.43 -8.65 -14.80
C ASN A 100 -15.91 -7.27 -14.41
N SER A 101 -14.81 -6.85 -15.02
CA SER A 101 -14.15 -5.57 -14.73
C SER A 101 -15.05 -4.36 -15.00
N SER A 102 -15.99 -4.45 -15.95
CA SER A 102 -16.96 -3.38 -16.23
C SER A 102 -17.97 -3.12 -15.10
N ASN A 103 -18.11 -4.06 -14.15
CA ASN A 103 -18.97 -3.91 -12.98
C ASN A 103 -18.28 -3.20 -11.81
N VAL A 104 -16.99 -2.87 -11.93
CA VAL A 104 -16.24 -2.18 -10.88
C VAL A 104 -15.74 -0.83 -11.41
N TYR A 105 -16.15 0.25 -10.76
CA TYR A 105 -15.79 1.62 -11.18
C TYR A 105 -15.91 2.60 -10.01
N THR A 106 -15.42 3.82 -10.16
CA THR A 106 -15.61 4.86 -9.15
C THR A 106 -16.76 5.80 -9.51
N ARG A 107 -17.54 6.19 -8.50
CA ARG A 107 -18.57 7.23 -8.62
C ARG A 107 -18.90 7.86 -7.26
N GLY A 108 -18.79 9.18 -7.17
CA GLY A 108 -19.13 9.99 -6.02
C GLY A 108 -18.28 9.67 -4.79
N GLY A 109 -16.95 9.61 -4.96
CA GLY A 109 -16.00 9.33 -3.88
C GLY A 109 -16.08 7.89 -3.35
N LYS A 110 -16.43 6.94 -4.22
CA LYS A 110 -16.68 5.54 -3.82
C LYS A 110 -16.25 4.59 -4.92
N LEU A 111 -15.64 3.49 -4.49
CA LEU A 111 -15.62 2.26 -5.26
C LEU A 111 -17.03 1.65 -5.33
N ILE A 112 -17.53 1.48 -6.55
CA ILE A 112 -18.78 0.79 -6.83
C ILE A 112 -18.47 -0.61 -7.32
N ASN A 113 -19.04 -1.61 -6.65
CA ASN A 113 -19.08 -2.99 -7.13
C ASN A 113 -20.54 -3.33 -7.46
N ARG A 114 -20.85 -3.40 -8.75
CA ARG A 114 -22.18 -3.63 -9.27
C ARG A 114 -22.42 -5.13 -9.46
N VAL A 115 -23.58 -5.60 -9.03
CA VAL A 115 -24.07 -6.95 -9.37
C VAL A 115 -25.14 -6.80 -10.45
N ASP A 116 -25.09 -7.69 -11.44
CA ASP A 116 -26.05 -7.74 -12.54
C ASP A 116 -26.33 -9.20 -12.92
N GLU A 117 -27.45 -9.42 -13.60
CA GLU A 117 -27.81 -10.73 -14.15
C GLU A 117 -28.05 -10.63 -15.66
N GLY A 118 -27.67 -11.67 -16.39
CA GLY A 118 -27.92 -11.74 -17.82
C GLY A 118 -27.21 -12.90 -18.50
N PRO A 119 -27.60 -13.23 -19.74
CA PRO A 119 -26.87 -14.19 -20.55
C PRO A 119 -25.49 -13.64 -20.87
N THR A 120 -24.45 -14.44 -20.66
CA THR A 120 -23.07 -14.08 -21.01
C THR A 120 -22.36 -15.27 -21.64
N ASN A 121 -21.54 -15.00 -22.66
CA ASN A 121 -20.71 -16.02 -23.30
C ASN A 121 -19.44 -16.18 -22.48
N VAL A 122 -19.28 -17.33 -21.83
CA VAL A 122 -18.10 -17.64 -21.03
C VAL A 122 -17.20 -18.59 -21.79
N THR A 123 -15.94 -18.20 -21.97
CA THR A 123 -14.89 -19.11 -22.42
C THR A 123 -13.93 -19.28 -21.25
N TYR A 124 -13.83 -20.49 -20.72
CA TYR A 124 -12.91 -20.79 -19.62
C TYR A 124 -12.12 -22.05 -19.96
N PHE A 125 -10.87 -22.09 -19.52
CA PHE A 125 -10.03 -23.29 -19.62
C PHE A 125 -10.53 -24.33 -18.63
N ASN A 126 -10.81 -25.54 -19.12
CA ASN A 126 -11.20 -26.67 -18.29
C ASN A 126 -10.22 -27.82 -18.54
N GLN A 127 -9.26 -27.98 -17.64
CA GLN A 127 -8.23 -29.03 -17.71
C GLN A 127 -8.81 -30.45 -17.72
N TRP A 128 -10.08 -30.65 -17.31
CA TRP A 128 -10.74 -31.95 -17.28
C TRP A 128 -11.44 -32.31 -18.59
N LEU A 129 -11.54 -31.38 -19.54
CA LEU A 129 -12.11 -31.62 -20.87
C LEU A 129 -11.04 -31.95 -21.92
N GLU A 130 -9.76 -31.82 -21.58
CA GLU A 130 -8.69 -32.30 -22.45
C GLU A 130 -8.65 -33.83 -22.39
N VAL A 131 -8.99 -34.46 -23.52
CA VAL A 131 -8.73 -35.90 -23.70
C VAL A 131 -7.21 -36.06 -23.81
N PRO A 132 -6.57 -36.93 -22.99
CA PRO A 132 -5.13 -37.11 -22.99
C PRO A 132 -4.53 -37.47 -24.36
#